data_AF-A0A1I8NF09-F1
#
_entry.id   AF-A0A1I8NF09-F1
#
_cell.length_a   1.000
_cell.length_b   1.000
_cell.length_c   1.000
_cell.angle_alpha   90.00
_cell.angle_beta   90.00
_cell.angle_gamma   90.00
#
_symmetry.space_group_name_H-M   'P 1'
#
loop_
_entity.id
_entity.type
_entity.pdbx_description
1 polymer ?
#
loop_
_entity_poly.entity_id
_entity_poly.type
_entity_poly.pdbx_seq_one_letter_code
_entity_poly.pdbx_strand_id
1 'polypeptide(L)'
;MFLLDCPGYEDYLDTFVTRCDIRFIRNVRFCRMLVELGYRSPTDIYTPEQFQQHKAAVQESLWPIKKSTIFFSDGMKSQDPVLIEMANRERPNAQKMISKAACNLISQNVIAIFGPIQGSGSDIVASICHTLEIPHFTFDWSPSEALDEKPLRSMSLNLHPYNLQFSQGLSETVQSFGWRSFTVVYESEKELQQIQDILQIGEPSSNPTTVKQLPDDSDY
;
A
#
# COMPACT_ATOMS: atom_id res chain seq x y z
N MET A 1 20.87 -13.34 20.00
CA MET A 1 21.91 -14.07 19.25
C MET A 1 22.49 -15.22 20.07
N PHE A 2 22.84 -14.98 21.35
CA PHE A 2 23.34 -15.99 22.32
C PHE A 2 22.70 -17.39 22.31
N LEU A 3 21.36 -17.51 22.22
CA LEU A 3 20.67 -18.81 22.22
C LEU A 3 20.88 -19.65 20.94
N LEU A 4 21.25 -19.02 19.82
CA LEU A 4 21.53 -19.72 18.56
C LEU A 4 22.92 -20.36 18.55
N ASP A 5 23.86 -19.78 19.31
CA ASP A 5 25.24 -20.28 19.42
C ASP A 5 25.32 -21.55 20.28
N CYS A 6 24.24 -21.89 21.00
CA CYS A 6 24.13 -23.09 21.84
C CYS A 6 23.36 -24.19 21.08
N PRO A 7 24.01 -25.27 20.58
CA PRO A 7 23.34 -26.37 19.88
C PRO A 7 22.26 -27.05 20.72
N GLY A 8 22.56 -27.35 21.99
CA GLY A 8 21.66 -27.97 22.95
C GLY A 8 21.48 -27.16 24.23
N TYR A 9 20.55 -27.63 25.09
CA TYR A 9 20.30 -27.04 26.40
C TYR A 9 21.51 -27.18 27.34
N GLU A 10 22.26 -28.27 27.24
CA GLU A 10 23.50 -28.49 27.97
C GLU A 10 24.56 -27.43 27.65
N ASP A 11 24.67 -27.01 26.38
CA ASP A 11 25.59 -25.96 25.93
C ASP A 11 25.17 -24.59 26.48
N TYR A 12 23.86 -24.37 26.60
CA TYR A 12 23.31 -23.20 27.28
C TYR A 12 23.67 -23.21 28.78
N LEU A 13 23.55 -24.34 29.48
CA LEU A 13 23.97 -24.42 30.88
C LEU A 13 25.49 -24.21 31.05
N ASP A 14 26.30 -24.71 30.11
CA ASP A 14 27.75 -24.56 30.13
C ASP A 14 28.20 -23.09 30.07
N THR A 15 27.42 -22.20 29.45
CA THR A 15 27.74 -20.77 29.44
C THR A 15 27.71 -20.11 30.81
N PHE A 16 27.02 -20.72 31.79
CA PHE A 16 26.99 -20.25 33.18
C PHE A 16 28.01 -20.96 34.08
N VAL A 17 28.67 -22.01 33.59
CA VAL A 17 29.68 -22.76 34.36
C VAL A 17 31.03 -22.06 34.28
N THR A 18 31.61 -21.69 35.43
CA THR A 18 32.93 -21.06 35.46
C THR A 18 34.06 -22.08 35.53
N ARG A 19 35.28 -21.66 35.16
CA ARG A 19 36.49 -22.50 35.31
C ARG A 19 36.74 -22.93 36.76
N CYS A 20 36.34 -22.12 37.74
CA CYS A 20 36.45 -22.44 39.15
C CYS A 20 35.53 -23.62 39.51
N ASP A 21 34.27 -23.61 39.06
CA ASP A 21 33.31 -24.67 39.34
C ASP A 21 33.82 -26.03 38.82
N ILE A 22 34.36 -26.05 37.59
CA ILE A 22 34.97 -27.25 37.01
C ILE A 22 36.17 -27.73 37.86
N ARG A 23 36.99 -26.80 38.37
CA ARG A 23 38.20 -27.15 39.14
C ARG A 23 37.90 -27.68 40.54
N PHE A 24 36.84 -27.18 41.19
CA PHE A 24 36.42 -27.60 42.53
C PHE A 24 35.53 -28.84 42.53
N ILE A 25 34.53 -28.89 41.64
CA ILE A 25 33.55 -29.98 41.59
C ILE A 25 34.08 -31.17 40.79
N ARG A 26 34.94 -30.93 39.79
CA ARG A 26 35.54 -31.93 38.89
C ARG A 26 34.54 -32.83 38.14
N ASN A 27 33.26 -32.45 38.14
CA ASN A 27 32.19 -33.16 37.45
C ASN A 27 31.27 -32.15 36.76
N VAL A 28 31.32 -32.11 35.44
CA VAL A 28 30.58 -31.14 34.61
C VAL A 28 29.06 -31.34 34.73
N ARG A 29 28.57 -32.57 34.82
CA ARG A 29 27.13 -32.82 34.99
C ARG A 29 26.60 -32.25 36.30
N PHE A 30 27.38 -32.41 37.37
CA PHE A 30 27.02 -31.84 38.67
C PHE A 30 27.05 -30.31 38.64
N CYS A 31 28.01 -29.70 37.94
CA CYS A 31 28.03 -28.24 37.73
C CYS A 31 26.76 -27.74 37.02
N ARG A 32 26.33 -28.41 35.95
CA ARG A 32 25.12 -28.06 35.21
C ARG A 32 23.86 -28.18 36.07
N MET A 33 23.75 -29.25 36.86
CA MET A 33 22.64 -29.42 37.80
C MET A 33 22.58 -28.30 38.85
N LEU A 34 23.74 -27.82 39.35
CA LEU A 34 23.77 -26.67 40.27
C LEU A 34 23.35 -25.36 39.61
N VAL A 35 23.69 -25.20 38.33
CA VAL A 35 23.27 -24.07 37.50
C VAL A 35 21.76 -24.11 37.32
N GLU A 36 21.17 -25.25 36.94
CA GLU A 36 19.71 -25.44 36.84
C GLU A 36 18.99 -25.12 38.15
N LEU A 37 19.57 -25.46 39.30
CA LEU A 37 19.03 -25.16 40.62
C LEU A 37 19.20 -23.68 41.03
N GLY A 38 19.80 -22.84 40.17
CA GLY A 38 19.95 -21.40 40.39
C GLY A 38 21.03 -21.04 41.42
N TYR A 39 21.95 -21.95 41.76
CA TYR A 39 22.87 -21.77 42.88
C TYR A 39 24.00 -20.73 42.62
N ARG A 40 24.07 -20.16 41.40
CA ARG A 40 25.17 -19.29 40.95
C ARG A 40 24.75 -18.12 40.05
N SER A 41 23.58 -18.18 39.41
CA SER A 41 23.11 -17.12 38.54
C SER A 41 22.16 -16.20 39.31
N PRO A 42 22.39 -14.87 39.31
CA PRO A 42 21.40 -13.91 39.80
C PRO A 42 20.19 -13.80 38.87
N THR A 43 20.25 -14.44 37.69
CA THR A 43 19.20 -14.49 36.67
C THR A 43 18.51 -15.83 36.67
N ASP A 44 17.20 -15.80 36.41
CA ASP A 44 16.39 -17.01 36.20
C ASP A 44 16.91 -17.78 34.97
N ILE A 45 17.19 -19.06 35.18
CA ILE A 45 17.63 -19.96 34.11
C ILE A 45 16.40 -20.54 33.43
N TYR A 46 16.41 -20.55 32.10
CA TYR A 46 15.31 -21.10 31.32
C TYR A 46 15.14 -22.59 31.59
N THR A 47 13.90 -23.06 31.73
CA THR A 47 13.62 -24.51 31.69
C THR A 47 13.95 -25.08 30.31
N PRO A 48 14.12 -26.41 30.17
CA PRO A 48 14.37 -27.04 28.87
C PRO A 48 13.31 -26.65 27.83
N GLU A 49 12.04 -26.55 28.23
CA GLU A 49 10.95 -26.15 27.34
C GLU A 49 11.05 -24.68 26.94
N GLN A 50 11.33 -23.79 27.91
CA GLN A 50 11.49 -22.36 27.66
C GLN A 50 12.69 -22.10 26.73
N PHE A 51 13.81 -22.78 26.95
CA PHE A 51 14.98 -22.68 26.07
C PHE A 51 14.61 -23.03 24.63
N GLN A 52 13.90 -24.15 24.42
CA GLN A 52 13.46 -24.55 23.08
C GLN A 52 12.49 -23.55 22.46
N GLN A 53 11.53 -23.04 23.21
CA GLN A 53 10.57 -22.03 22.73
C GLN A 53 11.28 -20.74 22.32
N HIS A 54 12.15 -20.21 23.17
CA HIS A 54 12.91 -18.99 22.89
C HIS A 54 13.87 -19.18 21.71
N LYS A 55 14.54 -20.33 21.61
CA LYS A 55 15.42 -20.64 20.48
C LYS A 55 14.64 -20.73 19.17
N ALA A 56 13.48 -21.40 19.18
CA ALA A 56 12.60 -21.50 18.01
C ALA A 56 12.08 -20.12 17.59
N ALA A 57 11.65 -19.28 18.53
CA ALA A 57 11.17 -17.93 18.26
C ALA A 57 12.25 -17.04 17.63
N VAL A 58 13.49 -17.12 18.13
CA VAL A 58 14.64 -16.39 17.55
C VAL A 58 14.94 -16.89 16.13
N GLN A 59 14.89 -18.20 15.90
CA GLN A 59 15.14 -18.80 14.59
C GLN A 59 14.06 -18.45 13.56
N GLU A 60 12.80 -18.44 13.96
CA GLU A 60 11.67 -18.01 13.13
C GLU A 60 11.74 -16.52 12.78
N SER A 61 12.15 -15.68 13.74
CA SER A 61 12.34 -14.25 13.52
C SER A 61 13.45 -13.96 12.50
N LEU A 62 14.52 -14.77 12.48
CA LEU A 62 15.67 -14.59 11.58
C LEU A 62 15.44 -15.17 10.17
N TRP A 63 14.67 -16.26 10.06
CA TRP A 63 14.32 -16.89 8.78
C TRP A 63 12.80 -16.92 8.58
N PRO A 64 12.15 -15.77 8.33
CA PRO A 64 10.74 -15.77 7.98
C PRO A 64 10.56 -16.51 6.65
N ILE A 65 9.67 -17.51 6.65
CA ILE A 65 9.26 -18.18 5.42
C ILE A 65 8.52 -17.15 4.55
N LYS A 66 9.19 -16.64 3.52
CA LYS A 66 8.52 -15.82 2.49
C LYS A 66 7.56 -16.73 1.72
N LYS A 67 6.29 -16.77 2.13
CA LYS A 67 5.24 -17.34 1.28
C LYS A 67 5.21 -16.51 -0.01
N SER A 68 5.50 -17.15 -1.15
CA SER A 68 5.31 -16.48 -2.44
C SER A 68 3.84 -16.11 -2.54
N THR A 69 3.53 -14.83 -2.68
CA THR A 69 2.17 -14.38 -2.96
C THR A 69 1.79 -14.95 -4.32
N ILE A 70 0.88 -15.91 -4.32
CA ILE A 70 0.28 -16.43 -5.56
C ILE A 70 -0.75 -15.39 -5.99
N PHE A 71 -0.63 -14.86 -7.21
CA PHE A 71 -1.60 -13.93 -7.76
C PHE A 71 -2.67 -14.72 -8.52
N PHE A 72 -3.93 -14.37 -8.33
CA PHE A 72 -5.06 -14.92 -9.08
C PHE A 72 -4.93 -14.64 -10.58
N SER A 73 -4.36 -13.49 -10.93
CA SER A 73 -4.04 -13.13 -12.31
C SER A 73 -2.93 -13.98 -12.94
N ASP A 74 -2.11 -14.70 -12.16
CA ASP A 74 -1.05 -15.55 -12.71
C ASP A 74 -1.65 -16.73 -13.47
N GLY A 75 -1.55 -16.69 -14.80
CA GLY A 75 -2.04 -17.74 -15.70
C GLY A 75 -3.41 -17.48 -16.32
N MET A 76 -4.11 -16.41 -15.93
CA MET A 76 -5.31 -15.97 -16.63
C MET A 76 -4.95 -15.18 -17.90
N LYS A 77 -5.51 -15.61 -19.03
CA LYS A 77 -5.50 -14.86 -20.28
C LYS A 77 -6.95 -14.56 -20.64
N SER A 78 -7.41 -13.37 -20.30
CA SER A 78 -8.72 -12.86 -20.67
C SER A 78 -8.56 -11.64 -21.57
N GLN A 79 -9.51 -11.43 -22.46
CA GLN A 79 -9.64 -10.20 -23.26
C GLN A 79 -10.61 -9.20 -22.62
N ASP A 80 -11.27 -9.58 -21.52
CA ASP A 80 -12.20 -8.70 -20.81
C ASP A 80 -11.44 -7.54 -20.13
N PRO A 81 -11.75 -6.27 -20.47
CA PRO A 81 -11.12 -5.10 -19.87
C PRO A 81 -11.19 -5.08 -18.34
N VAL A 82 -12.30 -5.56 -17.75
CA VAL A 82 -12.47 -5.55 -16.29
C VAL A 82 -11.47 -6.49 -15.62
N LEU A 83 -11.27 -7.68 -16.18
CA LEU A 83 -10.34 -8.66 -15.64
C LEU A 83 -8.88 -8.21 -15.82
N ILE A 84 -8.58 -7.50 -16.90
CA ILE A 84 -7.27 -6.87 -17.11
C ILE A 84 -7.00 -5.81 -16.04
N GLU A 85 -7.96 -4.92 -15.78
CA GLU A 85 -7.79 -3.89 -14.75
C GLU A 85 -7.74 -4.46 -13.33
N MET A 86 -8.52 -5.49 -13.02
CA MET A 86 -8.42 -6.20 -11.75
C MET A 86 -7.04 -6.85 -11.57
N ALA A 87 -6.49 -7.47 -12.62
CA ALA A 87 -5.15 -8.06 -12.59
C ALA A 87 -4.07 -6.98 -12.37
N ASN A 88 -4.19 -5.82 -13.02
CA ASN A 88 -3.28 -4.69 -12.85
C ASN A 88 -3.28 -4.16 -11.40
N ARG A 89 -4.44 -4.17 -10.73
CA ARG A 89 -4.59 -3.71 -9.33
C ARG A 89 -4.19 -4.77 -8.30
N GLU A 90 -4.26 -6.06 -8.64
CA GLU A 90 -4.00 -7.15 -7.70
C GLU A 90 -2.57 -7.09 -7.13
N ARG A 91 -1.57 -7.05 -8.00
CA ARG A 91 -0.15 -7.05 -7.60
C ARG A 91 0.22 -5.90 -6.65
N PRO A 92 -0.05 -4.62 -6.97
CA PRO A 92 0.29 -3.50 -6.09
C PRO A 92 -0.45 -3.57 -4.75
N ASN A 93 -1.70 -4.03 -4.75
CA ASN A 93 -2.50 -4.16 -3.53
C ASN A 93 -1.98 -5.29 -2.64
N ALA A 94 -1.72 -6.47 -3.21
CA ALA A 94 -1.24 -7.64 -2.48
C ALA A 94 0.18 -7.42 -1.91
N GLN A 95 1.04 -6.70 -2.64
CA GLN A 95 2.37 -6.31 -2.15
C GLN A 95 2.35 -5.10 -1.20
N LYS A 96 1.18 -4.48 -1.00
CA LYS A 96 0.95 -3.28 -0.19
C LYS A 96 1.84 -2.11 -0.58
N MET A 97 2.10 -1.92 -1.87
CA MET A 97 3.07 -0.91 -2.34
C MET A 97 2.67 0.51 -1.92
N ILE A 98 1.41 0.88 -2.16
CA ILE A 98 0.87 2.21 -1.83
C ILE A 98 0.83 2.43 -0.32
N SER A 99 0.36 1.43 0.44
CA SER A 99 0.33 1.52 1.91
C SER A 99 1.73 1.66 2.50
N LYS A 100 2.73 0.91 2.02
CA LYS A 100 4.12 1.04 2.46
C LYS A 100 4.69 2.42 2.12
N ALA A 101 4.42 2.93 0.91
CA ALA A 101 4.86 4.26 0.51
C ALA A 101 4.25 5.34 1.41
N ALA A 102 2.94 5.28 1.67
CA ALA A 102 2.26 6.20 2.58
C ALA A 102 2.86 6.14 4.00
N CYS A 103 3.02 4.94 4.58
CA CYS A 103 3.62 4.77 5.90
C CYS A 103 5.07 5.30 5.97
N ASN A 104 5.84 5.16 4.89
CA ASN A 104 7.20 5.71 4.81
C ASN A 104 7.23 7.24 4.73
N LEU A 105 6.22 7.88 4.15
CA LEU A 105 6.08 9.34 4.20
C LEU A 105 5.68 9.79 5.61
N ILE A 106 4.74 9.07 6.22
CA ILE A 106 4.26 9.36 7.57
C ILE A 106 5.39 9.25 8.61
N SER A 107 6.29 8.28 8.48
CA SER A 107 7.44 8.14 9.38
C SER A 107 8.43 9.31 9.31
N GLN A 108 8.33 10.17 8.30
CA GLN A 108 9.12 11.39 8.15
C GLN A 108 8.45 12.63 8.76
N ASN A 109 7.35 12.47 9.52
CA ASN A 109 6.59 13.56 10.16
C ASN A 109 6.01 14.58 9.16
N VAL A 110 5.40 14.10 8.08
CA VAL A 110 4.67 14.96 7.13
C VAL A 110 3.40 15.55 7.76
N ILE A 111 3.04 16.76 7.34
CA ILE A 111 1.81 17.46 7.77
C ILE A 111 0.63 17.25 6.83
N ALA A 112 0.88 16.74 5.62
CA ALA A 112 -0.12 16.44 4.60
C ALA A 112 0.45 15.49 3.55
N ILE A 113 -0.42 14.80 2.82
CA ILE A 113 -0.06 13.91 1.70
C ILE A 113 -0.78 14.37 0.43
N PHE A 114 -0.04 14.49 -0.68
CA PHE A 114 -0.58 14.86 -1.98
C PHE A 114 -0.53 13.68 -2.95
N GLY A 115 -1.55 13.56 -3.79
CA GLY A 115 -1.69 12.48 -4.76
C GLY A 115 -2.38 11.26 -4.14
N PRO A 116 -2.30 10.08 -4.77
CA PRO A 116 -1.40 9.71 -5.86
C PRO A 116 -1.68 10.44 -7.18
N ILE A 117 -0.65 10.54 -8.04
CA ILE A 117 -0.75 11.18 -9.37
C ILE A 117 -1.75 10.45 -10.27
N GLN A 118 -1.83 9.13 -10.12
CA GLN A 118 -2.84 8.29 -10.76
C GLN A 118 -3.86 7.92 -9.68
N GLY A 119 -5.17 8.04 -9.96
CA GLY A 119 -6.21 7.72 -8.97
C GLY A 119 -6.26 6.25 -8.52
N SER A 120 -5.42 5.37 -9.08
CA SER A 120 -5.29 3.99 -8.65
C SER A 120 -4.71 3.92 -7.22
N GLY A 121 -5.59 3.57 -6.26
CA GLY A 121 -5.22 3.39 -4.86
C GLY A 121 -5.25 4.66 -4.00
N SER A 122 -5.84 5.75 -4.50
CA SER A 122 -6.18 6.93 -3.69
C SER A 122 -7.03 6.58 -2.46
N ASP A 123 -7.94 5.62 -2.57
CA ASP A 123 -8.77 5.13 -1.46
C ASP A 123 -7.94 4.51 -0.32
N ILE A 124 -6.80 3.88 -0.63
CA ILE A 124 -5.89 3.30 0.36
C ILE A 124 -5.23 4.43 1.16
N VAL A 125 -4.75 5.46 0.46
CA VAL A 125 -4.13 6.64 1.08
C VAL A 125 -5.17 7.39 1.92
N ALA A 126 -6.38 7.61 1.39
CA ALA A 126 -7.48 8.25 2.08
C ALA A 126 -7.82 7.53 3.40
N SER A 127 -7.91 6.20 3.40
CA SER A 127 -8.19 5.42 4.61
C SER A 127 -7.09 5.55 5.67
N ILE A 128 -5.82 5.52 5.28
CA ILE A 128 -4.68 5.69 6.19
C ILE A 128 -4.69 7.11 6.78
N CYS A 129 -4.85 8.12 5.91
CA CYS A 129 -4.89 9.53 6.28
C CYS A 129 -6.06 9.87 7.21
N HIS A 130 -7.24 9.29 6.94
CA HIS A 130 -8.40 9.38 7.83
C HIS A 130 -8.12 8.78 9.21
N THR A 131 -7.44 7.64 9.28
CA THR A 131 -7.12 6.96 10.54
C THR A 131 -6.09 7.73 11.37
N LEU A 132 -5.14 8.38 10.72
CA LEU A 132 -4.04 9.10 11.36
C LEU A 132 -4.27 10.61 11.50
N GLU A 133 -5.45 11.07 11.08
CA GLU A 133 -5.82 12.50 11.07
C GLU A 133 -4.81 13.37 10.29
N ILE A 134 -4.28 12.82 9.19
CA ILE A 134 -3.37 13.53 8.29
C ILE A 134 -4.17 14.04 7.10
N PRO A 135 -4.11 15.34 6.76
CA PRO A 135 -4.73 15.88 5.55
C PRO A 135 -4.20 15.20 4.28
N HIS A 136 -5.13 14.80 3.40
CA HIS A 136 -4.86 14.17 2.13
C HIS A 136 -5.48 14.99 0.99
N PHE A 137 -4.71 15.27 -0.05
CA PHE A 137 -5.14 16.05 -1.20
C PHE A 137 -5.00 15.25 -2.49
N THR A 138 -6.10 15.10 -3.22
CA THR A 138 -6.11 14.49 -4.56
C THR A 138 -6.38 15.55 -5.61
N PHE A 139 -6.09 15.22 -6.87
CA PHE A 139 -6.32 16.09 -8.02
C PHE A 139 -6.75 15.29 -9.25
N ASP A 140 -7.27 14.08 -9.04
CA ASP A 140 -7.75 13.22 -10.12
C ASP A 140 -9.25 13.47 -10.36
N TRP A 141 -9.61 13.38 -11.64
CA TRP A 141 -11.01 13.35 -12.05
C TRP A 141 -11.66 12.05 -11.60
N SER A 142 -12.86 12.14 -11.02
CA SER A 142 -13.65 10.95 -10.68
C SER A 142 -15.08 11.11 -11.24
N PRO A 143 -15.65 10.07 -11.89
CA PRO A 143 -17.00 10.12 -12.45
C PRO A 143 -18.11 10.25 -11.41
N SER A 144 -17.80 10.05 -10.13
CA SER A 144 -18.79 9.94 -9.05
C SER A 144 -18.50 10.97 -7.96
N GLU A 145 -18.78 12.22 -8.29
CA GLU A 145 -18.76 13.37 -7.36
C GLU A 145 -19.71 13.14 -6.16
N ALA A 146 -20.72 12.28 -6.32
CA ALA A 146 -21.63 11.85 -5.25
C ALA A 146 -20.98 10.97 -4.16
N LEU A 147 -19.72 10.54 -4.32
CA LEU A 147 -19.01 9.70 -3.34
C LEU A 147 -18.18 10.50 -2.33
N ASP A 148 -18.11 11.82 -2.46
CA ASP A 148 -17.39 12.69 -1.52
C ASP A 148 -18.09 12.81 -0.15
N GLU A 149 -19.34 12.34 -0.03
CA GLU A 149 -20.07 12.24 1.24
C GLU A 149 -19.69 11.02 2.10
N LYS A 150 -18.65 10.25 1.73
CA LYS A 150 -18.22 9.09 2.53
C LYS A 150 -17.52 9.53 3.82
N PRO A 151 -17.90 9.00 5.00
CA PRO A 151 -17.24 9.34 6.27
C PRO A 151 -15.74 9.00 6.27
N LEU A 152 -15.34 7.97 5.51
CA LEU A 152 -13.95 7.53 5.32
C LEU A 152 -13.06 8.54 4.56
N ARG A 153 -13.63 9.63 4.05
CA ARG A 153 -12.91 10.69 3.32
C ARG A 153 -12.89 12.02 4.09
N SER A 154 -13.23 12.06 5.37
CA SER A 154 -13.26 13.32 6.15
C SER A 154 -11.92 14.08 6.18
N MET A 155 -10.79 13.38 5.99
CA MET A 155 -9.45 13.97 5.90
C MET A 155 -8.93 14.09 4.46
N SER A 156 -9.77 13.85 3.45
CA SER A 156 -9.39 13.87 2.04
C SER A 156 -10.14 14.97 1.29
N LEU A 157 -9.41 15.82 0.57
CA LEU A 157 -9.97 16.86 -0.28
C LEU A 157 -9.52 16.66 -1.72
N ASN A 158 -10.47 16.61 -2.66
CA ASN A 158 -10.15 16.64 -4.07
C ASN A 158 -10.09 18.09 -4.57
N LEU A 159 -8.95 18.46 -5.15
CA LEU A 159 -8.71 19.78 -5.75
C LEU A 159 -9.08 19.83 -7.24
N HIS A 160 -9.43 18.69 -7.83
CA HIS A 160 -9.92 18.64 -9.20
C HIS A 160 -11.23 19.44 -9.31
N PRO A 161 -11.39 20.32 -10.32
CA PRO A 161 -12.62 21.09 -10.50
C PRO A 161 -13.83 20.19 -10.72
N TYR A 162 -15.01 20.61 -10.26
CA TYR A 162 -16.26 19.93 -10.57
C TYR A 162 -16.51 19.92 -12.09
N ASN A 163 -17.00 18.80 -12.61
CA ASN A 163 -17.24 18.60 -14.03
C ASN A 163 -18.18 19.64 -14.63
N LEU A 164 -19.22 20.00 -13.88
CA LEU A 164 -20.17 21.01 -14.30
C LEU A 164 -19.52 22.39 -14.47
N GLN A 165 -18.63 22.77 -13.56
CA GLN A 165 -17.91 24.05 -13.66
C GLN A 165 -16.88 24.04 -14.78
N PHE A 166 -16.21 22.91 -14.96
CA PHE A 166 -15.26 22.70 -16.05
C PHE A 166 -15.94 22.80 -17.41
N SER A 167 -17.07 22.10 -17.60
CA SER A 167 -17.84 22.15 -18.85
C SER A 167 -18.46 23.53 -19.11
N GLN A 168 -18.95 24.22 -18.07
CA GLN A 168 -19.42 25.60 -18.18
C GLN A 168 -18.32 26.55 -18.67
N GLY A 169 -17.11 26.49 -18.10
CA GLY A 169 -15.99 27.33 -18.52
C GLY A 169 -15.58 27.09 -19.98
N LEU A 170 -15.60 25.83 -20.43
CA LEU A 170 -15.38 25.51 -21.85
C LEU A 170 -16.49 26.08 -22.73
N SER A 171 -17.75 26.01 -22.29
CA SER A 171 -18.90 26.53 -23.03
C SER A 171 -18.84 28.05 -23.23
N GLU A 172 -18.49 28.79 -22.18
CA GLU A 172 -18.32 30.24 -22.23
C GLU A 172 -17.18 30.60 -23.19
N THR A 173 -16.10 29.82 -23.19
CA THR A 173 -14.98 30.00 -24.12
C THR A 173 -15.45 29.86 -25.57
N VAL A 174 -16.17 28.78 -25.90
CA VAL A 174 -16.73 28.55 -27.25
C VAL A 174 -17.68 29.67 -27.68
N GLN A 175 -18.56 30.12 -26.76
CA GLN A 175 -19.47 31.22 -27.01
C GLN A 175 -18.75 32.56 -27.22
N SER A 176 -17.72 32.84 -26.42
CA SER A 176 -16.93 34.08 -26.51
C SER A 176 -16.18 34.21 -27.83
N PHE A 177 -15.72 33.08 -28.40
CA PHE A 177 -15.11 33.04 -29.73
C PHE A 177 -16.12 33.06 -30.87
N GLY A 178 -17.43 33.03 -30.59
CA GLY A 178 -18.49 33.05 -31.59
C GLY A 178 -18.53 31.80 -32.47
N TRP A 179 -18.03 30.67 -31.97
CA TRP A 179 -18.00 29.42 -32.72
C TRP A 179 -19.41 28.86 -32.89
N ARG A 180 -19.80 28.60 -34.16
CA ARG A 180 -21.09 27.99 -34.52
C ARG A 180 -21.03 26.48 -34.66
N SER A 181 -19.85 25.93 -34.90
CA SER A 181 -19.63 24.48 -34.94
C SER A 181 -18.20 24.21 -34.49
N PHE A 182 -18.03 23.15 -33.70
CA PHE A 182 -16.74 22.73 -33.20
C PHE A 182 -16.67 21.20 -33.12
N THR A 183 -15.44 20.68 -33.09
CA THR A 183 -15.17 19.25 -32.96
C THR A 183 -14.41 19.01 -31.67
N VAL A 184 -14.94 18.17 -30.80
CA VAL A 184 -14.24 17.66 -29.61
C VAL A 184 -13.37 16.49 -30.04
N VAL A 185 -12.07 16.62 -29.80
CA VAL A 185 -11.09 15.56 -30.06
C VAL A 185 -10.59 15.05 -28.71
N TYR A 186 -10.60 13.73 -28.51
CA TYR A 186 -10.22 13.10 -27.24
C TYR A 186 -9.36 11.86 -27.48
N GLU A 187 -8.56 11.48 -26.48
CA GLU A 187 -7.69 10.30 -26.53
C GLU A 187 -8.35 9.15 -25.75
N SER A 188 -8.79 9.42 -24.52
CA SER A 188 -9.33 8.40 -23.61
C SER A 188 -10.84 8.52 -23.39
N GLU A 189 -11.52 7.38 -23.21
CA GLU A 189 -12.92 7.35 -22.77
C GLU A 189 -13.16 8.13 -21.46
N LYS A 190 -12.15 8.18 -20.57
CA LYS A 190 -12.20 8.96 -19.32
C LYS A 190 -12.40 10.46 -19.59
N GLU A 191 -11.71 10.99 -20.59
CA GLU A 191 -11.79 12.40 -20.99
C GLU A 191 -13.12 12.70 -21.67
N LEU A 192 -13.65 11.74 -22.43
CA LEU A 192 -14.98 11.87 -23.01
C LEU A 192 -16.05 11.98 -21.93
N GLN A 193 -15.97 11.15 -20.87
CA GLN A 193 -16.90 11.23 -19.74
C GLN A 193 -16.80 12.58 -19.02
N GLN A 194 -15.58 13.11 -18.83
CA GLN A 194 -15.35 14.43 -18.24
C GLN A 194 -16.00 15.56 -19.06
N ILE A 195 -16.04 15.43 -20.38
CA ILE A 195 -16.48 16.48 -21.30
C ILE A 195 -17.95 16.25 -21.76
N GLN A 196 -18.64 15.20 -21.29
CA GLN A 196 -19.98 14.86 -21.78
C GLN A 196 -20.98 16.02 -21.69
N ASP A 197 -20.85 16.85 -20.65
CA ASP A 197 -21.79 17.94 -20.38
C ASP A 197 -21.68 19.06 -21.42
N ILE A 198 -20.51 19.23 -22.07
CA ILE A 198 -20.34 20.21 -23.16
C ILE A 198 -21.11 19.80 -24.41
N LEU A 199 -21.29 18.49 -24.63
CA LEU A 199 -21.98 17.96 -25.81
C LEU A 199 -23.46 18.33 -25.80
N GLN A 200 -24.02 18.67 -24.63
CA GLN A 200 -25.41 19.09 -24.46
C GLN A 200 -25.65 20.57 -24.83
N ILE A 201 -24.60 21.34 -25.08
CA ILE A 201 -24.67 22.80 -25.27
C ILE A 201 -24.98 23.18 -26.72
N GLY A 202 -24.63 22.31 -27.68
CA GLY A 202 -24.91 22.53 -29.10
C GLY A 202 -26.33 22.11 -29.49
N GLU A 203 -27.07 22.97 -30.18
CA GLU A 203 -28.32 22.56 -30.84
C GLU A 203 -28.01 21.72 -32.09
N PRO A 204 -28.52 20.47 -32.19
CA PRO A 204 -28.17 19.54 -33.27
C PRO A 204 -28.50 20.05 -34.69
N SER A 205 -29.47 20.96 -34.82
CA SER A 205 -29.98 21.46 -36.10
C SER A 205 -29.30 22.74 -36.60
N SER A 206 -28.78 23.59 -35.71
CA SER A 206 -28.14 24.85 -36.07
C SER A 206 -26.62 24.78 -35.98
N ASN A 207 -26.10 24.11 -34.94
CA ASN A 207 -24.71 24.21 -34.50
C ASN A 207 -24.20 22.81 -34.10
N PRO A 208 -23.94 21.90 -35.07
CA PRO A 208 -23.58 20.53 -34.74
C PRO A 208 -22.23 20.47 -34.02
N THR A 209 -22.22 19.78 -32.88
CA THR A 209 -21.01 19.40 -32.14
C THR A 209 -20.63 18.00 -32.59
N THR A 210 -19.43 17.85 -33.15
CA THR A 210 -18.91 16.53 -33.53
C THR A 210 -17.87 16.05 -32.52
N VAL A 211 -17.77 14.74 -32.35
CA VAL A 211 -16.80 14.13 -31.44
C VAL A 211 -15.96 13.14 -32.24
N LYS A 212 -14.63 13.19 -32.08
CA LYS A 212 -13.69 12.28 -32.72
C LYS A 212 -12.67 11.77 -31.71
N GLN A 213 -12.50 10.46 -31.66
CA GLN A 213 -11.41 9.85 -30.92
C GLN A 213 -10.14 9.88 -31.77
N LEU A 214 -9.00 10.17 -31.15
CA LEU A 214 -7.70 9.98 -31.77
C LEU A 214 -7.42 8.48 -31.94
N PRO A 215 -6.81 8.05 -33.06
CA PRO A 215 -6.38 6.67 -33.20
C PRO A 215 -5.28 6.35 -32.17
N ASP A 216 -5.25 5.11 -31.68
CA ASP A 216 -4.23 4.60 -30.74
C ASP A 216 -2.81 4.48 -31.34
N ASP A 217 -2.61 4.92 -32.59
CA ASP A 217 -1.32 4.79 -33.27
C ASP A 217 -0.28 5.69 -32.62
N SER A 218 0.84 5.09 -32.23
CA SER A 218 2.06 5.83 -31.90
C SER A 218 2.55 6.52 -33.18
N ASP A 219 2.45 7.84 -33.25
CA ASP A 219 3.09 8.64 -34.29
C ASP A 219 4.60 8.28 -34.36
N TYR A 220 4.96 7.42 -35.32
CA TYR A 220 6.32 7.07 -35.72
C TYR A 220 6.42 7.04 -37.24
#